data_AF-A0A0B2BMD5-F1
#
_entry.id   AF-A0A0B2BMD5-F1
#
_cell.length_a   1.000
_cell.length_b   1.000
_cell.length_c   1.000
_cell.angle_alpha   90.00
_cell.angle_beta   90.00
_cell.angle_gamma   90.00
#
_symmetry.space_group_name_H-M   'P 1'
#
loop_
_entity.id
_entity.type
_entity.pdbx_description
1 polymer ?
#
loop_
_entity_poly.entity_id
_entity_poly.type
_entity_poly.pdbx_seq_one_letter_code
_entity_poly.pdbx_strand_id
1 'polypeptide(L)'
;MHRIFTTSFASVYPHYVTKVERKGRTKAELDAVIEWLTGFDEATLAKHLEAETTFEDFFAAADLNPNVTLIKGVVCGVRVEEVEDPLMQKIRYLDKLVDELAKGKALEKVLRA
;
A
#
# COMPACT_ATOMS: atom_id res chain seq x y z
N MET A 1 14.64 -8.95 11.79
CA MET A 1 13.58 -7.94 11.97
C MET A 1 13.92 -6.73 11.12
N HIS A 2 13.08 -6.40 10.14
CA HIS A 2 13.33 -5.28 9.23
C HIS A 2 12.88 -3.97 9.87
N ARG A 3 13.70 -2.90 9.79
CA ARG A 3 13.37 -1.57 10.36
C ARG A 3 12.02 -1.01 9.88
N ILE A 4 11.60 -1.38 8.67
CA ILE A 4 10.36 -0.91 8.08
C ILE A 4 9.12 -1.39 8.85
N PHE A 5 9.18 -2.54 9.54
CA PHE A 5 8.03 -3.09 10.25
C PHE A 5 7.58 -2.19 11.40
N THR A 6 8.55 -1.62 12.12
CA THR A 6 8.30 -0.71 13.24
C THR A 6 8.28 0.76 12.83
N THR A 7 8.36 1.06 11.54
CA THR A 7 8.26 2.45 11.04
C THR A 7 6.80 2.85 11.03
N SER A 8 6.49 4.06 11.51
CA SER A 8 5.14 4.63 11.46
C SER A 8 4.66 4.76 10.02
N PHE A 9 3.47 4.24 9.73
CA PHE A 9 2.83 4.38 8.43
C PHE A 9 2.64 5.87 8.06
N ALA A 10 2.30 6.70 9.05
CA ALA A 10 2.11 8.14 8.88
C ALA A 10 3.37 8.85 8.38
N SER A 11 4.56 8.36 8.76
CA SER A 11 5.83 8.93 8.26
C SER A 11 6.09 8.60 6.79
N VAL A 12 5.55 7.49 6.27
CA VAL A 12 5.75 7.04 4.89
C VAL A 12 4.65 7.53 3.96
N TYR A 13 3.42 7.65 4.45
CA TYR A 13 2.25 8.04 3.65
C TYR A 13 2.45 9.35 2.83
N PRO A 14 3.02 10.45 3.37
CA PRO A 14 3.28 11.67 2.58
C PRO A 14 4.21 11.43 1.39
N HIS A 15 5.12 10.46 1.48
CA HIS A 15 5.99 10.08 0.38
C HIS A 15 5.25 9.34 -0.73
N TYR A 16 4.25 8.52 -0.39
CA TYR A 16 3.36 7.92 -1.37
C TYR A 16 2.51 8.99 -2.07
N VAL A 17 1.91 9.91 -1.32
CA VAL A 17 1.14 11.05 -1.86
C VAL A 17 2.01 11.84 -2.85
N THR A 18 3.19 12.27 -2.40
CA THR A 18 4.13 13.03 -3.25
C THR A 18 4.52 12.24 -4.51
N LYS A 19 4.73 10.91 -4.40
CA LYS A 19 5.10 10.05 -5.54
C LYS A 19 3.99 10.03 -6.60
N VAL A 20 2.74 9.86 -6.18
CA VAL A 20 1.60 9.76 -7.12
C VAL A 20 1.27 11.14 -7.71
N GLU A 21 1.31 12.21 -6.92
CA GLU A 21 1.04 13.58 -7.39
C GLU A 21 2.08 14.06 -8.42
N ARG A 22 3.37 13.73 -8.22
CA ARG A 22 4.43 13.97 -9.22
C ARG A 22 4.19 13.27 -10.56
N LYS A 23 3.26 12.32 -10.61
CA LYS A 23 2.87 11.56 -11.80
C LYS A 23 1.47 11.91 -12.29
N GLY A 24 0.90 13.03 -11.81
CA GLY A 24 -0.42 13.53 -12.23
C GLY A 24 -1.58 12.72 -11.67
N ARG A 25 -1.35 11.92 -10.63
CA ARG A 25 -2.37 11.18 -9.88
C ARG A 25 -2.77 11.95 -8.63
N THR A 26 -3.85 11.52 -8.00
CA THR A 26 -4.44 12.21 -6.84
C THR A 26 -4.24 11.43 -5.54
N LYS A 27 -4.30 12.14 -4.41
CA LYS A 27 -4.39 11.52 -3.08
C LYS A 27 -5.61 10.59 -2.99
N ALA A 28 -6.76 10.98 -3.56
CA ALA A 28 -7.96 10.14 -3.54
C ALA A 28 -7.77 8.80 -4.26
N GLU A 29 -7.07 8.77 -5.40
CA GLU A 29 -6.70 7.51 -6.07
C GLU A 29 -5.77 6.64 -5.22
N LEU A 30 -4.83 7.26 -4.48
CA LEU A 30 -3.96 6.53 -3.55
C LEU A 30 -4.76 5.93 -2.39
N ASP A 31 -5.67 6.71 -1.80
CA ASP A 31 -6.49 6.24 -0.69
C ASP A 31 -7.41 5.10 -1.12
N ALA A 32 -8.01 5.17 -2.32
CA ALA A 32 -8.78 4.08 -2.90
C ALA A 32 -7.94 2.80 -3.10
N VAL A 33 -6.66 2.95 -3.46
CA VAL A 33 -5.72 1.81 -3.55
C VAL A 33 -5.45 1.20 -2.17
N ILE A 34 -5.28 2.03 -1.14
CA ILE A 34 -5.05 1.57 0.24
C ILE A 34 -6.31 0.87 0.77
N GLU A 35 -7.48 1.50 0.63
CA GLU A 35 -8.77 0.93 1.00
C GLU A 35 -9.01 -0.40 0.31
N TRP A 36 -8.79 -0.48 -1.01
CA TRP A 36 -8.94 -1.73 -1.74
C TRP A 36 -8.00 -2.81 -1.23
N LEU A 37 -6.78 -2.47 -0.77
CA LEU A 37 -5.82 -3.44 -0.26
C LEU A 37 -6.18 -3.92 1.16
N THR A 38 -6.53 -3.00 2.05
CA THR A 38 -6.60 -3.25 3.50
C THR A 38 -8.00 -3.29 4.09
N GLY A 39 -9.01 -2.90 3.31
CA GLY A 39 -10.39 -2.73 3.77
C GLY A 39 -10.60 -1.48 4.63
N PHE A 40 -9.61 -0.58 4.75
CA PHE A 40 -9.73 0.62 5.55
C PHE A 40 -10.40 1.74 4.77
N ASP A 41 -11.59 2.14 5.23
CA ASP A 41 -12.23 3.36 4.76
C ASP A 41 -11.41 4.62 5.15
N GLU A 42 -11.78 5.77 4.59
CA GLU A 42 -11.11 7.04 4.83
C GLU A 42 -10.97 7.37 6.33
N ALA A 43 -12.02 7.09 7.12
CA ALA A 43 -12.02 7.36 8.55
C ALA A 43 -11.04 6.45 9.31
N THR A 44 -10.95 5.18 8.94
CA THR A 44 -10.03 4.22 9.54
C THR A 44 -8.59 4.53 9.14
N LEU A 45 -8.35 4.84 7.86
CA LEU A 45 -7.05 5.29 7.39
C LEU A 45 -6.58 6.55 8.12
N ALA A 46 -7.45 7.53 8.30
CA ALA A 46 -7.14 8.76 9.04
C ALA A 46 -6.74 8.47 10.50
N LYS A 47 -7.44 7.55 11.18
CA LYS A 47 -7.08 7.14 12.56
C LYS A 47 -5.69 6.51 12.62
N HIS A 48 -5.33 5.65 11.66
CA HIS A 48 -4.00 5.06 11.59
C HIS A 48 -2.90 6.10 11.36
N LEU A 49 -3.18 7.11 10.54
CA LEU A 49 -2.27 8.22 10.30
C LEU A 49 -2.08 9.10 11.55
N GLU A 50 -3.17 9.43 12.25
CA GLU A 50 -3.13 10.24 13.48
C GLU A 50 -2.45 9.49 14.64
N ALA A 51 -2.72 8.19 14.77
CA ALA A 51 -2.13 7.35 15.82
C ALA A 51 -0.69 6.91 15.52
N GLU A 52 -0.13 7.30 14.37
CA GLU A 52 1.22 6.94 13.92
C GLU A 52 1.51 5.43 14.00
N THR A 53 0.51 4.59 13.70
CA THR A 53 0.65 3.13 13.83
C THR A 53 1.80 2.61 12.99
N THR A 54 2.54 1.64 13.51
CA THR A 54 3.62 0.99 12.76
C THR A 54 3.07 0.20 11.57
N PHE A 55 3.90 -0.15 10.59
CA PHE A 55 3.48 -1.06 9.51
C PHE A 55 3.00 -2.41 10.03
N GLU A 56 3.61 -2.92 11.11
CA GLU A 56 3.18 -4.14 11.78
C GLU A 56 1.74 -4.02 12.30
N ASP A 57 1.44 -2.98 13.08
CA ASP A 57 0.10 -2.74 13.64
C ASP A 57 -0.93 -2.43 12.54
N PHE A 58 -0.53 -1.64 11.54
CA PHE A 58 -1.37 -1.28 10.40
C PHE A 58 -1.83 -2.52 9.62
N PHE A 59 -0.92 -3.44 9.30
CA PHE A 59 -1.25 -4.67 8.58
C PHE A 59 -1.77 -5.81 9.47
N ALA A 60 -1.63 -5.70 10.79
CA ALA A 60 -2.29 -6.58 11.75
C ALA A 60 -3.79 -6.25 11.90
N ALA A 61 -4.17 -4.97 11.76
CA ALA A 61 -5.56 -4.53 11.78
C ALA A 61 -6.29 -4.69 10.43
N ALA A 62 -5.57 -4.90 9.34
CA ALA A 62 -6.12 -4.95 7.99
C ALA A 62 -6.78 -6.30 7.66
N ASP A 63 -7.95 -6.26 7.03
CA ASP A 63 -8.54 -7.41 6.34
C ASP A 63 -8.20 -7.31 4.85
N LEU A 64 -7.23 -8.11 4.41
CA LEU A 64 -6.72 -7.99 3.04
C LEU A 64 -7.75 -8.47 2.03
N ASN A 65 -7.86 -7.73 0.93
CA ASN A 65 -8.74 -8.09 -0.16
C ASN A 65 -8.44 -9.50 -0.70
N PRO A 66 -9.45 -10.35 -0.97
CA PRO A 66 -9.25 -11.69 -1.49
C PRO A 66 -8.40 -11.76 -2.78
N ASN A 67 -8.40 -10.67 -3.56
CA ASN A 67 -7.67 -10.56 -4.81
C ASN A 67 -6.20 -10.13 -4.67
N VAL A 68 -5.64 -10.01 -3.46
CA VAL A 68 -4.21 -9.64 -3.28
C VAL A 68 -3.24 -10.61 -3.94
N THR A 69 -3.63 -11.87 -4.13
CA THR A 69 -2.83 -12.89 -4.85
C THR A 69 -2.65 -12.59 -6.34
N LEU A 70 -3.46 -11.67 -6.90
CA LEU A 70 -3.31 -11.18 -8.27
C LEU A 70 -2.24 -10.08 -8.39
N ILE A 71 -1.71 -9.58 -7.27
CA ILE A 71 -0.63 -8.59 -7.27
C ILE A 71 0.69 -9.32 -7.53
N LYS A 72 1.17 -9.23 -8.77
CA LYS A 72 2.37 -9.94 -9.23
C LYS A 72 3.40 -9.00 -9.88
N GLY A 73 4.63 -9.48 -9.97
CA GLY A 73 5.73 -8.84 -10.65
C GLY A 73 6.73 -8.19 -9.69
N VAL A 74 7.58 -7.32 -10.24
CA VAL A 74 8.72 -6.76 -9.49
C VAL A 74 8.41 -5.37 -8.94
N VAL A 75 8.83 -5.11 -7.70
CA VAL A 75 8.87 -3.78 -7.06
C VAL A 75 10.00 -3.76 -6.02
N CYS A 76 10.66 -2.61 -5.83
CA CYS A 76 11.77 -2.47 -4.87
C CYS A 76 12.88 -3.56 -5.02
N GLY A 77 13.12 -4.03 -6.24
CA GLY A 77 14.14 -5.05 -6.54
C GLY A 77 13.75 -6.51 -6.25
N VAL A 78 12.53 -6.78 -5.79
CA VAL A 78 12.05 -8.14 -5.46
C VAL A 78 10.78 -8.48 -6.23
N ARG A 79 10.54 -9.77 -6.46
CA ARG A 79 9.27 -10.28 -7.01
C ARG A 79 8.28 -10.52 -5.87
N VAL A 80 7.14 -9.85 -5.91
CA VAL A 80 6.22 -9.76 -4.76
C VAL A 80 5.65 -11.13 -4.37
N GLU A 81 5.28 -11.94 -5.37
CA GLU A 81 4.75 -13.28 -5.17
C GLU A 81 5.77 -14.30 -4.60
N GLU A 82 7.06 -13.96 -4.58
CA GLU A 82 8.14 -14.79 -4.04
C GLU A 82 8.67 -14.29 -2.68
N VAL A 83 8.09 -13.22 -2.12
CA VAL A 83 8.51 -12.71 -0.81
C VAL A 83 8.06 -13.67 0.30
N GLU A 84 9.02 -14.25 1.01
CA GLU A 84 8.76 -15.26 2.07
C GLU A 84 8.19 -14.67 3.37
N ASP A 85 8.66 -13.49 3.78
CA ASP A 85 8.19 -12.84 5.00
C ASP A 85 6.77 -12.27 4.78
N PRO A 86 5.75 -12.72 5.54
CA PRO A 86 4.36 -12.34 5.29
C PRO A 86 4.11 -10.84 5.41
N LEU A 87 4.70 -10.17 6.41
CA LEU A 87 4.52 -8.73 6.60
C LEU A 87 5.24 -7.95 5.50
N MET A 88 6.45 -8.36 5.14
CA MET A 88 7.17 -7.77 4.01
C MET A 88 6.39 -7.92 2.70
N GLN A 89 5.75 -9.07 2.48
CA GLN A 89 4.94 -9.29 1.29
C GLN A 89 3.76 -8.32 1.24
N LYS A 90 3.05 -8.11 2.36
CA LYS A 90 1.97 -7.11 2.47
C LYS A 90 2.45 -5.69 2.15
N ILE A 91 3.61 -5.30 2.69
CA ILE A 91 4.22 -4.00 2.38
C ILE A 91 4.55 -3.90 0.88
N ARG A 92 5.07 -4.97 0.28
CA ARG A 92 5.38 -5.01 -1.16
C ARG A 92 4.14 -5.03 -2.05
N TYR A 93 3.01 -5.57 -1.59
CA TYR A 93 1.73 -5.40 -2.27
C TYR A 93 1.35 -3.92 -2.36
N LEU A 94 1.42 -3.19 -1.25
CA LEU A 94 1.15 -1.75 -1.24
C LEU A 94 2.11 -1.00 -2.18
N ASP A 95 3.42 -1.21 -2.05
CA ASP A 95 4.42 -0.58 -2.91
C ASP A 95 4.14 -0.86 -4.40
N LYS A 96 3.72 -2.08 -4.73
CA LYS A 96 3.41 -2.50 -6.09
C LYS A 96 2.22 -1.75 -6.65
N LEU A 97 1.12 -1.65 -5.90
CA LEU A 97 -0.07 -0.93 -6.33
C LEU A 97 0.20 0.56 -6.52
N VAL A 98 0.94 1.17 -5.58
CA VAL A 98 1.34 2.59 -5.69
C VAL A 98 2.28 2.81 -6.87
N ASP A 99 3.21 1.88 -7.15
CA ASP A 99 4.08 1.94 -8.33
C ASP A 99 3.29 1.83 -9.63
N GLU A 100 2.29 0.96 -9.69
CA GLU A 100 1.39 0.81 -10.84
C GLU A 100 0.58 2.07 -11.12
N LEU A 101 0.00 2.67 -10.06
CA LEU A 101 -0.72 3.94 -10.14
C LEU A 101 0.21 5.06 -10.64
N ALA A 102 1.40 5.18 -10.04
CA ALA A 102 2.41 6.17 -10.41
C ALA A 102 2.99 5.97 -11.83
N LYS A 103 2.94 4.75 -12.37
CA LYS A 103 3.29 4.44 -13.77
C LYS A 103 2.16 4.75 -14.76
N GLY A 104 1.05 5.31 -14.29
CA GLY A 104 -0.04 5.75 -15.13
C GLY A 104 -1.03 4.64 -15.48
N LYS A 105 -1.03 3.48 -14.81
CA LYS A 105 -2.11 2.51 -14.99
C LYS A 105 -3.45 3.13 -14.55
N ALA A 106 -4.52 2.81 -15.28
CA ALA A 106 -5.87 3.21 -14.88
C ALA A 106 -6.22 2.61 -13.52
N LEU A 107 -6.95 3.36 -12.69
CA LEU A 107 -7.29 2.96 -11.32
C LEU A 107 -7.97 1.58 -11.29
N GLU A 108 -8.99 1.35 -12.11
CA GLU A 108 -9.68 0.05 -12.24
C GLU A 108 -8.70 -1.12 -12.41
N LYS A 109 -7.70 -0.95 -13.30
CA LYS A 109 -6.66 -1.97 -13.51
C LYS A 109 -5.75 -2.16 -12.29
N VAL A 110 -5.46 -1.10 -11.53
CA VAL A 110 -4.71 -1.19 -10.27
C VAL A 110 -5.51 -1.98 -9.24
N LEU A 111 -6.82 -1.73 -9.16
CA LEU A 111 -7.77 -2.40 -8.26
C LEU A 111 -8.23 -3.79 -8.75
N ARG A 112 -7.66 -4.28 -9.86
CA ARG A 112 -8.00 -5.58 -10.46
C ARG A 112 -9.50 -5.71 -10.80
N ALA A 113 -10.12 -4.59 -11.19
CA ALA A 113 -11.48 -4.49 -11.71
C ALA A 113 -11.49 -4.25 -13.23
#